data_AF-A0A4R5CX44-F1
#
_entry.id   AF-A0A4R5CX44-F1
#
_cell.length_a   1.000
_cell.length_b   1.000
_cell.length_c   1.000
_cell.angle_alpha   90.00
_cell.angle_beta   90.00
_cell.angle_gamma   90.00
#
_symmetry.space_group_name_H-M   'P 1'
#
loop_
_entity.id
_entity.type
_entity.pdbx_description
1 polymer ?
#
loop_
_entity_poly.entity_id
_entity_poly.type
_entity_poly.pdbx_seq_one_letter_code
_entity_poly.pdbx_strand_id
1 'polypeptide(L)'
;MEISIIYNNSILLQFIGAIFSIILTVTVIYIKRENERNSRREYYETANQNTDILGDITIKIDEELPSESYIKLMTMWGLQPLLLLVLLSFIDNHNIYPKICWFFGLLIFTLLHEFLTALKYSDKTKYQILMLIIWVITFWVLSLEKNQSVIESSKHERKITVEQQHTTAVLS
;
A
#
# COMPACT_ATOMS: atom_id res chain seq x y z
N MET A 1 -28.56 -1.90 3.09
CA MET A 1 -27.35 -1.34 3.73
C MET A 1 -26.87 -0.23 2.82
N GLU A 2 -26.98 1.03 3.24
CA GLU A 2 -26.66 2.15 2.36
C GLU A 2 -25.16 2.17 2.04
N ILE A 3 -24.82 2.16 0.76
CA ILE A 3 -23.43 2.25 0.26
C ILE A 3 -22.76 3.55 0.74
N SER A 4 -23.55 4.57 1.08
CA SER A 4 -23.11 5.83 1.70
C SER A 4 -22.34 5.65 3.02
N ILE A 5 -22.59 4.56 3.76
CA ILE A 5 -21.91 4.28 5.03
C ILE A 5 -20.49 3.72 4.80
N ILE A 6 -20.23 3.13 3.64
CA ILE A 6 -18.95 2.47 3.34
C ILE A 6 -17.98 3.40 2.64
N TYR A 7 -18.45 4.40 1.90
CA TYR A 7 -17.60 5.24 1.08
C TYR A 7 -17.21 6.55 1.80
N ASN A 8 -15.90 6.81 1.91
CA ASN A 8 -15.38 8.08 2.42
C ASN A 8 -14.39 8.67 1.41
N ASN A 9 -14.68 9.88 0.93
CA ASN A 9 -13.89 10.52 -0.13
C ASN A 9 -12.45 10.86 0.32
N SER A 10 -12.26 11.18 1.60
CA SER A 10 -10.93 11.46 2.16
C SER A 10 -10.07 10.21 2.20
N ILE A 11 -10.64 9.09 2.66
CA ILE A 11 -9.95 7.78 2.66
C ILE A 11 -9.69 7.30 1.24
N LEU A 12 -10.62 7.50 0.29
CA LEU A 12 -10.37 7.17 -1.11
C LEU A 12 -9.16 7.93 -1.66
N LEU A 13 -9.06 9.23 -1.41
CA LEU A 13 -7.93 10.03 -1.89
C LEU A 13 -6.60 9.55 -1.29
N GLN A 14 -6.57 9.24 0.01
CA GLN A 14 -5.40 8.65 0.66
C GLN A 14 -5.03 7.30 0.04
N PHE A 15 -6.03 6.46 -0.27
CA PHE A 15 -5.82 5.14 -0.86
C PHE A 15 -5.28 5.22 -2.29
N ILE A 16 -5.83 6.11 -3.12
CA ILE A 16 -5.31 6.38 -4.47
C ILE A 16 -3.88 6.91 -4.39
N GLY A 17 -3.59 7.81 -3.44
CA GLY A 17 -2.24 8.31 -3.21
C GLY A 17 -1.25 7.20 -2.83
N ALA A 18 -1.67 6.25 -2.00
CA ALA A 18 -0.86 5.09 -1.64
C ALA A 18 -0.62 4.15 -2.82
N ILE A 19 -1.64 3.87 -3.65
CA ILE A 19 -1.47 3.10 -4.91
C ILE A 19 -0.48 3.80 -5.84
N PHE A 20 -0.62 5.11 -6.02
CA PHE A 20 0.27 5.89 -6.87
C PHE A 20 1.73 5.82 -6.39
N SER A 21 1.96 5.87 -5.07
CA SER A 21 3.29 5.70 -4.48
C SER A 21 3.92 4.34 -4.83
N ILE A 22 3.14 3.25 -4.82
CA ILE A 22 3.62 1.92 -5.24
C ILE A 22 3.99 1.94 -6.71
N ILE A 23 3.09 2.43 -7.58
CA ILE A 23 3.32 2.48 -9.03
C ILE A 23 4.60 3.24 -9.33
N LEU A 24 4.80 4.40 -8.71
CA LEU A 24 5.99 5.21 -8.89
C LEU A 24 7.26 4.44 -8.47
N THR A 25 7.24 3.87 -7.25
CA THR A 25 8.38 3.13 -6.69
C THR A 25 8.76 1.94 -7.57
N VAL A 26 7.77 1.14 -7.96
CA VAL A 26 7.97 -0.04 -8.81
C VAL A 26 8.45 0.35 -10.20
N THR A 27 7.93 1.44 -10.77
CA THR A 27 8.38 1.94 -12.07
C THR A 27 9.86 2.33 -12.04
N VAL A 28 10.29 3.05 -10.99
CA VAL A 28 11.70 3.43 -10.82
C VAL A 28 12.59 2.20 -10.68
N ILE A 29 12.20 1.22 -9.84
CA ILE A 29 12.96 -0.03 -9.65
C ILE A 29 13.04 -0.83 -10.96
N TYR A 30 11.93 -0.95 -11.67
CA TYR A 30 11.84 -1.67 -12.92
C TYR A 30 12.75 -1.06 -13.99
N ILE A 31 12.66 0.26 -14.21
CA ILE A 31 13.52 0.98 -15.16
C ILE A 31 14.99 0.83 -14.79
N LYS A 32 15.34 0.99 -13.51
CA LYS A 32 16.72 0.85 -13.04
C LYS A 32 17.28 -0.55 -13.35
N ARG A 33 16.51 -1.60 -13.07
CA ARG A 33 16.92 -2.98 -13.35
C ARG A 33 17.05 -3.25 -14.84
N GLU A 34 16.10 -2.78 -15.66
CA GLU A 34 16.18 -3.02 -17.10
C GLU A 34 17.35 -2.27 -17.75
N ASN A 35 17.65 -1.06 -17.28
CA ASN A 35 18.86 -0.34 -17.68
C ASN A 35 20.15 -1.10 -17.30
N GLU A 36 20.18 -1.71 -16.12
CA GLU A 36 21.32 -2.54 -15.71
C GLU A 36 21.47 -3.79 -16.60
N ARG A 37 20.37 -4.46 -16.95
CA ARG A 37 20.39 -5.60 -17.89
C ARG A 37 20.90 -5.19 -19.26
N ASN A 38 20.44 -4.05 -19.78
CA ASN A 38 20.88 -3.51 -21.06
C ASN A 38 22.38 -3.16 -21.05
N SER A 39 22.86 -2.52 -19.98
CA SER A 39 24.29 -2.19 -19.84
C SER A 39 25.16 -3.45 -19.78
N ARG A 40 24.74 -4.50 -19.07
CA ARG A 40 25.45 -5.79 -19.04
C ARG A 40 25.41 -6.50 -20.39
N ARG A 41 24.29 -6.40 -21.12
CA ARG A 41 24.17 -6.94 -22.48
C ARG A 41 25.20 -6.32 -23.41
N GLU A 42 25.26 -4.99 -23.44
CA GLU A 42 26.21 -4.25 -24.27
C GLU A 42 27.67 -4.62 -23.95
N TYR A 43 27.98 -4.77 -22.65
CA TYR A 43 29.30 -5.24 -22.20
C TYR A 43 29.63 -6.65 -22.74
N TYR A 44 28.71 -7.61 -22.62
CA TYR A 44 28.94 -8.97 -23.09
C TYR A 44 28.98 -9.08 -24.61
N GLU A 45 28.17 -8.33 -25.34
CA GLU A 45 28.20 -8.28 -26.81
C GLU A 45 29.55 -7.75 -27.31
N THR A 46 30.06 -6.69 -26.70
CA THR A 46 31.39 -6.12 -27.02
C THR A 46 32.52 -7.08 -26.67
N ALA A 47 32.44 -7.77 -25.54
CA ALA A 47 33.44 -8.75 -25.13
C ALA A 47 33.46 -9.98 -26.06
N ASN A 48 32.28 -10.45 -26.50
CA ASN A 48 32.15 -11.61 -27.38
C ASN A 48 32.76 -11.34 -28.76
N GLN A 49 32.51 -10.17 -29.34
CA GLN A 49 33.13 -9.75 -30.61
C GLN A 49 34.66 -9.72 -30.57
N ASN A 50 35.26 -9.48 -29.40
CA ASN A 50 36.71 -9.33 -29.24
C ASN A 50 37.44 -10.62 -28.88
N THR A 51 36.74 -11.66 -28.40
CA THR A 51 37.41 -12.81 -27.78
C THR A 51 36.94 -14.18 -28.29
N ASP A 52 35.89 -14.26 -29.12
CA ASP A 52 35.30 -15.53 -29.58
C ASP A 52 34.88 -16.46 -28.38
N ILE A 53 34.65 -15.86 -27.21
CA ILE A 53 34.30 -16.57 -25.97
C ILE A 53 32.77 -16.66 -25.84
N LEU A 54 32.27 -17.84 -26.23
CA LEU A 54 31.18 -18.64 -25.65
C LEU A 54 29.78 -18.03 -25.42
N GLY A 55 28.81 -18.74 -26.00
CA GLY A 55 27.51 -19.02 -25.39
C GLY A 55 26.41 -17.99 -25.64
N ASP A 56 25.16 -18.41 -25.40
CA ASP A 56 23.99 -17.54 -25.50
C ASP A 56 24.04 -16.47 -24.40
N ILE A 57 24.45 -15.25 -24.77
CA ILE A 57 24.56 -14.06 -23.90
C ILE A 57 23.27 -13.85 -23.09
N THR A 58 22.13 -14.17 -23.70
CA THR A 58 20.81 -14.03 -23.09
C THR A 58 20.67 -14.92 -21.85
N ILE A 59 21.14 -16.17 -21.92
CA ILE A 59 21.12 -17.12 -20.80
C ILE A 59 22.00 -16.61 -19.65
N LYS A 60 23.19 -16.12 -19.97
CA LYS A 60 24.12 -15.59 -18.95
C LYS A 60 23.55 -14.37 -18.22
N ILE A 61 22.91 -13.45 -18.94
CA ILE A 61 22.25 -12.28 -18.35
C ILE A 61 21.07 -12.72 -17.48
N ASP A 62 20.28 -13.70 -17.91
CA ASP A 62 19.13 -14.19 -17.14
C ASP A 62 19.54 -14.98 -15.90
N GLU A 63 20.70 -15.66 -15.91
CA GLU A 63 21.28 -16.29 -14.72
C GLU A 63 21.79 -15.25 -13.70
N GLU A 64 22.43 -14.17 -14.16
CA GLU A 64 22.99 -13.13 -13.28
C GLU A 64 21.94 -12.12 -12.79
N LEU A 65 21.01 -11.73 -13.66
CA LEU A 65 20.00 -10.72 -13.39
C LEU A 65 18.66 -11.09 -14.06
N PRO A 66 17.90 -12.03 -13.45
CA PRO A 66 16.66 -12.52 -14.04
C PRO A 66 15.66 -11.38 -14.25
N SER A 67 14.93 -11.43 -15.37
CA SER A 67 13.83 -10.50 -15.62
C SER A 67 12.79 -10.62 -14.50
N GLU A 68 12.50 -9.51 -13.83
CA GLU A 68 11.41 -9.48 -12.85
C GLU A 68 10.13 -8.94 -13.47
N SER A 69 9.02 -9.61 -13.19
CA SER A 69 7.72 -9.12 -13.64
C SER A 69 7.32 -7.87 -12.85
N TYR A 70 6.69 -6.91 -13.52
CA TYR A 70 6.19 -5.70 -12.88
C TYR A 70 5.19 -6.03 -11.75
N ILE A 71 4.33 -7.04 -11.95
CA ILE A 71 3.33 -7.48 -10.97
C ILE A 71 4.00 -8.08 -9.73
N LYS A 72 5.10 -8.83 -9.88
CA LYS A 72 5.91 -9.32 -8.77
C LYS A 72 6.41 -8.17 -7.91
N LEU A 73 6.99 -7.15 -8.55
CA LEU A 73 7.49 -5.96 -7.85
C LEU A 73 6.36 -5.22 -7.12
N MET A 74 5.21 -5.01 -7.76
CA MET A 74 4.02 -4.45 -7.09
C MET A 74 3.63 -5.24 -5.84
N THR A 75 3.74 -6.56 -5.91
CA THR A 75 3.41 -7.45 -4.79
C THR A 75 4.44 -7.37 -3.67
N MET A 76 5.73 -7.27 -3.99
CA MET A 76 6.82 -7.17 -3.01
C MET A 76 6.81 -5.85 -2.24
N TRP A 77 6.47 -4.75 -2.91
CA TRP A 77 6.52 -3.40 -2.34
C TRP A 77 5.14 -2.90 -1.89
N GLY A 78 4.09 -3.70 -2.09
CA GLY A 78 2.71 -3.26 -1.96
C GLY A 78 2.20 -3.08 -0.54
N LEU A 79 2.87 -3.58 0.51
CA LEU A 79 2.36 -3.47 1.89
C LEU A 79 2.81 -2.22 2.64
N GLN A 80 3.99 -1.68 2.34
CA GLN A 80 4.55 -0.57 3.10
C GLN A 80 3.67 0.69 3.02
N PRO A 81 3.10 1.07 1.85
CA PRO A 81 2.20 2.22 1.79
C PRO A 81 0.88 1.99 2.53
N LEU A 82 0.43 0.74 2.64
CA LEU A 82 -0.75 0.38 3.41
C LEU A 82 -0.53 0.62 4.91
N LEU A 83 0.65 0.27 5.42
CA LEU A 83 1.05 0.53 6.81
C LEU A 83 1.08 2.03 7.10
N LEU A 84 1.66 2.81 6.19
CA LEU A 84 1.70 4.27 6.33
C LEU A 84 0.29 4.89 6.33
N LEU A 85 -0.60 4.39 5.47
CA LEU A 85 -1.97 4.86 5.38
C LEU A 85 -2.74 4.60 6.69
N VAL A 86 -2.59 3.39 7.25
CA VAL A 86 -3.16 3.08 8.57
C VAL A 86 -2.61 4.04 9.63
N LEU A 87 -1.30 4.30 9.64
CA LEU A 87 -0.67 5.21 10.59
C LEU A 87 -1.21 6.65 10.46
N LEU A 88 -1.39 7.17 9.25
CA LEU A 88 -1.97 8.51 9.04
C LEU A 88 -3.40 8.58 9.57
N SER A 89 -4.16 7.50 9.42
CA SER A 89 -5.52 7.41 9.94
C SER A 89 -5.60 7.35 11.48
N PHE A 90 -4.48 7.22 12.21
CA PHE A 90 -4.49 7.28 13.68
C PHE A 90 -4.83 8.67 14.22
N ILE A 91 -4.42 9.73 13.51
CA ILE A 91 -4.41 11.11 14.03
C ILE A 91 -5.82 11.63 14.34
N ASP A 92 -6.85 11.06 13.71
CA ASP A 92 -8.19 11.67 13.65
C ASP A 92 -9.27 11.12 14.60
N ASN A 93 -9.03 10.09 15.45
CA ASN A 93 -10.12 9.52 16.31
C ASN A 93 -9.82 9.40 17.80
N HIS A 94 -10.91 9.36 18.58
CA HIS A 94 -10.92 9.22 20.03
C HIS A 94 -10.81 7.78 20.56
N ASN A 95 -11.03 6.73 19.75
CA ASN A 95 -10.92 5.34 20.22
C ASN A 95 -9.58 4.70 19.78
N ILE A 96 -8.62 4.71 20.69
CA ILE A 96 -7.21 4.38 20.41
C ILE A 96 -6.93 2.87 20.43
N TYR A 97 -7.63 2.08 21.27
CA TYR A 97 -7.29 0.67 21.49
C TYR A 97 -7.46 -0.24 20.26
N PRO A 98 -8.59 -0.21 19.52
CA PRO A 98 -8.76 -1.07 18.34
C PRO A 98 -7.76 -0.73 17.23
N LYS A 99 -7.45 0.57 17.08
CA LYS A 99 -6.44 1.04 16.13
C LYS A 99 -5.06 0.49 16.44
N ILE A 100 -4.63 0.55 17.70
CA ILE A 100 -3.34 0.01 18.14
C ILE A 100 -3.24 -1.47 17.75
N CYS A 101 -4.25 -2.29 18.07
CA CYS A 101 -4.27 -3.70 17.69
C CYS A 101 -4.18 -3.89 16.16
N TRP A 102 -4.91 -3.07 15.39
CA TRP A 102 -4.89 -3.11 13.94
C TRP A 102 -3.50 -2.77 13.37
N PHE A 103 -2.88 -1.68 13.84
CA PHE A 103 -1.54 -1.29 13.43
C PHE A 103 -0.50 -2.34 13.75
N PHE A 104 -0.48 -2.85 14.99
CA PHE A 104 0.48 -3.89 15.37
C PHE A 104 0.26 -5.18 14.57
N GLY A 105 -0.99 -5.56 14.31
CA GLY A 105 -1.31 -6.69 13.43
C GLY A 105 -0.77 -6.49 12.01
N LEU A 106 -1.00 -5.32 11.43
CA LEU A 106 -0.51 -4.99 10.08
C LEU A 106 1.02 -4.86 10.04
N LEU A 107 1.65 -4.37 11.10
CA LEU A 107 3.10 -4.27 11.23
C LEU A 107 3.73 -5.66 11.24
N ILE A 108 3.25 -6.56 12.10
CA ILE A 108 3.71 -7.96 12.14
C ILE A 108 3.50 -8.61 10.78
N PHE A 109 2.35 -8.39 10.16
CA PHE A 109 2.06 -8.92 8.83
C PHE A 109 3.00 -8.37 7.75
N THR A 110 3.34 -7.08 7.81
CA THR A 110 4.29 -6.44 6.87
C THR A 110 5.69 -7.02 7.06
N LEU A 111 6.13 -7.24 8.29
CA LEU A 111 7.42 -7.88 8.57
C LEU A 111 7.45 -9.33 8.05
N LEU A 112 6.39 -10.11 8.30
CA LEU A 112 6.27 -11.47 7.75
C LEU A 112 6.28 -11.44 6.21
N HIS A 113 5.58 -10.49 5.62
CA HIS A 113 5.58 -10.28 4.18
C HIS A 113 6.99 -10.03 3.66
N GLU A 114 7.66 -9.01 4.18
CA GLU A 114 8.93 -8.51 3.65
C GLU A 114 10.06 -9.52 3.84
N PHE A 115 10.14 -10.17 5.00
CA PHE A 115 11.26 -11.07 5.33
C PHE A 115 11.05 -12.53 4.92
N LEU A 116 9.81 -13.02 4.79
CA LEU A 116 9.56 -14.44 4.56
C LEU A 116 8.83 -14.70 3.25
N THR A 117 7.67 -14.07 3.03
CA THR A 117 6.74 -14.54 2.00
C THR A 117 6.88 -13.80 0.67
N ALA A 118 7.25 -12.52 0.67
CA ALA A 118 7.41 -11.73 -0.56
C ALA A 118 8.49 -12.30 -1.47
N LEU A 119 9.65 -12.66 -0.92
CA LEU A 119 10.75 -13.19 -1.73
C LEU A 119 10.39 -14.51 -2.43
N LYS A 120 9.65 -15.38 -1.75
CA LYS A 120 9.35 -16.74 -2.21
C LYS A 120 8.05 -16.85 -3.02
N TYR A 121 7.05 -16.02 -2.71
CA TYR A 121 5.69 -16.18 -3.22
C TYR A 121 5.17 -14.98 -4.02
N SER A 122 5.93 -13.90 -4.19
CA SER A 122 5.51 -12.73 -4.98
C SER A 122 5.11 -13.05 -6.42
N ASP A 123 5.71 -14.09 -7.00
CA ASP A 123 5.38 -14.58 -8.35
C ASP A 123 4.11 -15.47 -8.40
N LYS A 124 3.56 -15.88 -7.26
CA LYS A 124 2.40 -16.77 -7.21
C LYS A 124 1.10 -15.96 -7.24
N THR A 125 0.26 -16.19 -8.23
CA THR A 125 -1.04 -15.50 -8.40
C THR A 125 -1.92 -15.56 -7.14
N LYS A 126 -1.93 -16.70 -6.44
CA LYS A 126 -2.68 -16.85 -5.17
C LYS A 126 -2.23 -15.84 -4.11
N TYR A 127 -0.93 -15.57 -4.03
CA TYR A 127 -0.36 -14.62 -3.10
C TYR A 127 -0.64 -13.17 -3.54
N GLN A 128 -0.58 -12.89 -4.83
CA GLN A 128 -0.94 -11.58 -5.40
C GLN A 128 -2.42 -11.24 -5.11
N ILE A 129 -3.32 -12.22 -5.25
CA ILE A 129 -4.73 -12.07 -4.89
C ILE A 129 -4.91 -11.83 -3.39
N LEU A 130 -4.18 -12.56 -2.53
CA LEU A 130 -4.19 -12.32 -1.08
C LEU A 130 -3.82 -10.87 -0.76
N MET A 131 -2.77 -10.34 -1.40
CA MET A 131 -2.34 -8.95 -1.21
C MET A 131 -3.42 -7.95 -1.65
N LEU A 132 -4.07 -8.18 -2.79
CA LEU A 132 -5.20 -7.36 -3.23
C LEU A 132 -6.37 -7.39 -2.22
N ILE A 133 -6.70 -8.56 -1.69
CA ILE A 133 -7.76 -8.71 -0.68
C ILE A 133 -7.44 -7.89 0.56
N ILE A 134 -6.19 -7.90 1.01
CA ILE A 134 -5.75 -7.11 2.18
C ILE A 134 -5.89 -5.61 1.93
N TRP A 135 -5.57 -5.15 0.71
CA TRP A 135 -5.81 -3.77 0.30
C TRP A 135 -7.30 -3.40 0.39
N VAL A 136 -8.18 -4.23 -0.16
CA VAL A 136 -9.64 -4.00 -0.13
C VAL A 136 -10.19 -3.99 1.29
N ILE A 137 -9.76 -4.94 2.14
CA ILE A 137 -10.19 -5.01 3.55
C ILE A 137 -9.75 -3.75 4.30
N THR A 138 -8.49 -3.32 4.15
CA THR A 138 -7.99 -2.13 4.82
C THR A 138 -8.73 -0.87 4.38
N PHE A 139 -8.99 -0.70 3.08
CA PHE A 139 -9.82 0.39 2.60
C PHE A 139 -11.19 0.41 3.28
N TRP A 140 -11.83 -0.76 3.33
CA TRP A 140 -13.16 -0.88 3.92
C TRP A 140 -13.16 -0.55 5.41
N VAL A 141 -12.23 -1.11 6.18
CA VAL A 141 -12.09 -0.86 7.63
C VAL A 141 -11.91 0.64 7.91
N LEU A 142 -10.97 1.29 7.22
CA LEU A 142 -10.66 2.70 7.46
C LEU A 142 -11.80 3.62 7.02
N SER A 143 -12.47 3.29 5.93
CA SER A 143 -13.60 4.06 5.43
C SER A 143 -14.81 3.98 6.37
N LEU A 144 -15.11 2.79 6.92
CA LEU A 144 -16.13 2.62 7.95
C LEU A 144 -15.78 3.42 9.20
N GLU A 145 -14.53 3.34 9.65
CA GLU A 145 -14.08 4.01 10.86
C GLU A 145 -14.18 5.55 10.75
N LYS A 146 -13.75 6.10 9.61
CA LYS A 146 -13.85 7.54 9.34
C LYS A 146 -15.30 8.01 9.25
N ASN A 147 -16.19 7.21 8.64
CA ASN A 147 -17.60 7.55 8.57
C ASN A 147 -18.28 7.54 9.95
N GLN A 148 -17.93 6.57 10.81
CA GLN A 148 -18.42 6.53 12.18
C GLN A 148 -18.01 7.77 12.98
N SER A 149 -16.75 8.20 12.87
CA SER A 149 -16.27 9.35 13.62
C SER A 149 -16.89 10.68 13.17
N VAL A 150 -17.15 10.84 11.87
CA VAL A 150 -17.92 12.01 11.36
C VAL A 150 -19.34 12.03 11.93
N ILE A 151 -20.00 10.86 11.99
CA ILE A 151 -21.35 10.77 12.58
C ILE A 151 -21.33 11.13 14.07
N GLU A 152 -20.37 10.62 14.84
CA GLU A 152 -20.23 10.90 16.27
C GLU A 152 -19.93 12.38 16.55
N SER A 153 -19.01 12.98 15.80
CA SER A 153 -18.69 14.40 15.88
C SER A 153 -19.94 15.27 15.61
N SER A 154 -20.70 14.97 14.55
CA SER A 154 -21.93 15.72 14.23
C SER A 154 -23.04 15.58 15.28
N LYS A 155 -23.06 14.48 16.03
CA LYS A 155 -24.00 14.27 17.16
C LYS A 155 -23.56 15.08 18.37
N HIS A 156 -22.26 15.16 18.61
CA HIS A 156 -21.70 15.93 19.73
C HIS A 156 -21.92 17.44 19.52
N GLU A 157 -21.63 17.96 18.33
CA GLU A 157 -21.88 19.38 18.00
C GLU A 157 -23.36 19.75 18.16
N ARG A 158 -24.27 18.90 17.67
CA ARG A 158 -25.72 19.11 17.84
C ARG A 158 -26.14 19.18 19.30
N LYS A 159 -25.56 18.36 20.19
CA LYS A 159 -25.85 18.42 21.63
C LYS A 159 -25.39 19.76 22.23
N ILE A 160 -24.18 20.21 21.90
CA ILE A 160 -23.63 21.50 22.39
C ILE A 160 -24.51 22.66 21.94
N THR A 161 -24.94 22.68 20.67
CA THR A 161 -25.80 23.74 20.15
C THR A 161 -27.16 23.78 20.86
N VAL A 162 -27.76 22.62 21.12
CA VAL A 162 -29.05 22.54 21.85
C VAL A 162 -28.90 23.01 23.30
N GLU A 163 -27.81 22.64 23.98
CA GLU A 163 -27.53 23.11 25.35
C GLU A 163 -27.30 24.63 25.40
N GLN A 164 -26.58 25.20 24.43
CA GLN A 164 -26.36 26.65 24.34
C GLN A 164 -27.67 27.40 24.08
N GLN A 165 -28.52 26.92 23.18
CA GLN A 165 -29.82 27.53 22.91
C GLN A 165 -30.73 27.47 24.13
N HIS A 166 -30.76 26.34 24.86
CA HIS A 166 -31.53 26.22 26.09
C HIS A 166 -31.01 27.15 27.18
N THR A 167 -29.69 27.28 27.34
CA THR A 167 -29.10 28.19 28.34
C THR A 167 -29.42 29.65 28.02
N THR A 168 -29.38 30.03 26.74
CA THR A 168 -29.68 31.39 26.29
C THR A 168 -31.16 31.72 26.48
N ALA A 169 -32.07 30.77 26.26
CA ALA A 169 -33.51 30.96 26.44
C ALA A 169 -33.96 31.01 27.92
N VAL A 170 -33.20 30.41 28.85
CA VAL A 170 -33.49 30.50 30.30
C VAL A 170 -32.99 31.82 30.90
N LEU A 171 -32.01 32.48 30.27
CA LEU A 171 -31.41 33.72 30.74
C LEU A 171 -32.09 34.99 30.17
N SER A 172 -33.02 34.85 29.22
CA SER A 172 -33.82 35.92 28.61
C SER A 172 -35.20 36.04 29.24
#